data_AF-A0A5S3UYR6-F1
#
_entry.id   AF-A0A5S3UYR6-F1
#
_cell.length_a   1.000
_cell.length_b   1.000
_cell.length_c   1.000
_cell.angle_alpha   90.00
_cell.angle_beta   90.00
_cell.angle_gamma   90.00
#
_symmetry.space_group_name_H-M   'P 1'
#
loop_
_entity.id
_entity.type
_entity.pdbx_description
1 polymer ?
#
loop_
_entity_poly.entity_id
_entity_poly.type
_entity_poly.pdbx_seq_one_letter_code
_entity_poly.pdbx_strand_id
1 'polypeptide(L)' 'MAGRRTVREWDPATGAKRTWHETVDHNGTVRQVRPELNNGTKTHFMFDKNGNFTKKW' A
#
# COMPACT_ATOMS: atom_id res chain seq x y z
N MET A 1 -6.65 7.90 12.19
CA MET A 1 -5.94 6.73 11.62
C MET A 1 -5.89 5.67 12.70
N ALA A 2 -6.23 4.41 12.40
CA ALA A 2 -6.30 3.35 13.41
C ALA A 2 -5.02 2.52 13.51
N GLY A 3 -4.24 2.42 12.43
CA GLY A 3 -2.99 1.68 12.47
C GLY A 3 -2.33 1.48 11.12
N ARG A 4 -1.25 0.69 11.14
CA ARG A 4 -0.46 0.29 9.97
C ARG A 4 -0.37 -1.23 9.91
N ARG A 5 -0.47 -1.80 8.70
CA ARG A 5 -0.24 -3.23 8.45
C ARG A 5 0.83 -3.44 7.37
N THR A 6 1.45 -4.62 7.39
CA THR A 6 2.39 -5.06 6.36
C THR A 6 1.65 -6.03 5.44
N VAL A 7 1.71 -5.78 4.14
CA VAL A 7 1.08 -6.61 3.10
C VAL A 7 2.18 -7.20 2.24
N ARG A 8 2.07 -8.48 1.90
CA ARG A 8 2.93 -9.15 0.93
C ARG A 8 2.07 -9.78 -0.14
N GLU A 9 2.31 -9.42 -1.38
CA GLU A 9 1.75 -10.10 -2.53
C GLU A 9 2.82 -10.99 -3.17
N TRP A 10 2.36 -12.15 -3.62
CA TRP A 10 3.17 -13.16 -4.27
C TRP A 10 2.49 -13.58 -5.57
N ASP A 11 3.25 -13.54 -6.66
CA ASP A 11 2.87 -14.08 -7.96
C ASP A 11 3.34 -15.55 -8.05
N PRO A 12 2.41 -16.52 -8.12
CA PRO A 12 2.77 -17.94 -8.19
C PRO A 12 3.33 -18.37 -9.54
N ALA A 13 3.06 -17.64 -10.63
CA ALA A 13 3.52 -18.00 -11.97
C ALA A 13 5.00 -17.64 -12.18
N THR A 14 5.43 -16.51 -11.63
CA THR A 14 6.81 -16.01 -11.76
C THR A 14 7.65 -16.18 -10.49
N GLY A 15 7.00 -16.45 -9.36
CA GLY A 15 7.63 -16.45 -8.04
C GLY A 15 7.89 -15.06 -7.46
N ALA A 16 7.55 -13.99 -8.19
CA ALA A 16 7.81 -12.61 -7.77
C ALA A 16 7.06 -12.26 -6.48
N LYS A 17 7.71 -11.51 -5.59
CA LYS A 17 7.14 -11.07 -4.31
C LYS A 17 7.28 -9.56 -4.21
N ARG A 18 6.23 -8.88 -3.76
CA ARG A 18 6.27 -7.46 -3.38
C ARG A 18 5.68 -7.29 -1.99
N THR A 19 6.34 -6.48 -1.17
CA THR A 19 5.91 -6.20 0.21
C THR A 19 5.77 -4.70 0.38
N TRP A 20 4.69 -4.26 1.03
CA TRP A 20 4.43 -2.86 1.30
C TRP A 20 3.73 -2.65 2.62
N HIS A 21 3.63 -1.39 3.02
CA HIS A 21 2.85 -1.00 4.18
C HIS A 21 1.61 -0.23 3.78
N GLU A 22 0.54 -0.49 4.51
CA GLU A 22 -0.73 0.22 4.39
C GLU A 22 -1.09 0.87 5.70
N THR A 23 -1.59 2.10 5.64
CA THR A 23 -2.21 2.77 6.78
C THR A 23 -3.71 2.70 6.63
N VAL A 24 -4.42 2.32 7.70
CA VAL A 24 -5.88 2.18 7.71
C VAL A 24 -6.53 3.15 8.70
N ASP A 25 -7.76 3.54 8.43
CA ASP A 25 -8.61 4.25 9.40
C ASP A 25 -9.35 3.28 10.34
N HIS A 26 -10.16 3.82 11.25
CA HIS A 26 -10.93 3.03 12.22
C HIS A 26 -12.03 2.17 11.59
N ASN A 27 -12.37 2.44 10.33
CA ASN A 27 -13.33 1.67 9.55
C ASN A 27 -12.64 0.60 8.69
N GLY A 28 -11.31 0.46 8.78
CA GLY A 28 -10.52 -0.49 7.99
C GLY A 28 -10.21 -0.01 6.58
N THR A 29 -10.56 1.22 6.19
CA THR A 29 -10.30 1.75 4.85
C THR A 29 -8.82 2.12 4.71
N VAL A 30 -8.18 1.65 3.64
CA VAL A 30 -6.80 1.98 3.31
C VAL A 30 -6.70 3.46 2.93
N ARG A 31 -5.84 4.19 3.62
CA ARG A 31 -5.60 5.63 3.40
C ARG A 31 -4.28 5.90 2.70
N GLN A 32 -3.30 5.03 2.87
CA GLN A 32 -2.00 5.15 2.26
C GLN A 32 -1.42 3.78 1.94
N VAL A 33 -0.72 3.68 0.81
CA VAL A 33 0.03 2.48 0.40
C VAL A 33 1.44 2.93 0.03
N ARG A 34 2.45 2.23 0.55
CA ARG A 34 3.87 2.51 0.27
C ARG A 34 4.58 1.29 -0.32
N PRO A 35 4.39 0.97 -1.61
CA PRO A 35 5.17 -0.05 -2.27
C PRO A 35 6.64 0.36 -2.39
N GLU A 36 7.51 -0.60 -2.07
CA GLU A 36 8.89 -0.58 -2.49
C GLU A 36 8.98 -1.31 -3.83
N LEU A 37 9.37 -0.58 -4.87
CA LEU A 37 9.56 -1.15 -6.19
C LEU A 37 10.95 -1.78 -6.25
N ASN A 38 11.11 -2.81 -7.08
CA ASN A 38 12.36 -3.58 -7.24
C ASN A 38 13.57 -2.74 -7.74
N ASN A 39 13.38 -1.45 -7.99
CA ASN A 39 14.41 -0.47 -8.33
C ASN A 39 14.84 0.40 -7.14
N GLY A 40 14.48 0.02 -5.90
CA GLY A 40 14.77 0.76 -4.66
C GLY A 40 13.95 2.05 -4.48
N THR A 41 13.03 2.34 -5.41
CA THR A 41 12.18 3.53 -5.32
C THR A 41 10.97 3.22 -4.46
N LYS A 42 10.68 4.13 -3.52
CA LYS A 42 9.50 4.05 -2.67
C LYS A 42 8.49 5.05 -3.19
N THR A 43 7.33 4.56 -3.60
CA THR A 43 6.23 5.42 -4.02
C THR A 43 5.17 5.40 -2.95
N HIS A 44 4.60 6.56 -2.65
CA HIS A 44 3.49 6.72 -1.73
C HIS A 44 2.23 7.01 -2.52
N PHE A 45 1.17 6.28 -2.24
CA PHE A 45 -0.18 6.54 -2.74
C PHE A 45 -1.07 6.91 -1.56
N MET A 46 -1.94 7.90 -1.72
CA MET A 46 -2.91 8.30 -0.71
C MET A 46 -4.32 8.24 -1.28
N PHE A 47 -5.24 7.83 -0.43
CA PHE A 47 -6.65 7.62 -0.74
C PHE A 47 -7.55 8.37 0.24
N ASP A 48 -8.69 8.83 -0.24
CA ASP A 48 -9.72 9.49 0.55
C ASP A 48 -10.51 8.49 1.40
N LYS A 49 -11.61 8.94 2.02
CA LYS A 49 -12.44 8.09 2.89
C LYS A 49 -13.30 7.07 2.18
N ASN A 50 -13.49 7.27 0.90
CA ASN A 50 -14.26 6.39 0.03
C ASN A 50 -13.34 5.44 -0.76
N GLY A 51 -12.02 5.51 -0.54
CA GLY A 51 -11.03 4.71 -1.25
C GLY A 51 -10.60 5.32 -2.60
N ASN A 52 -10.97 6.57 -2.90
CA ASN A 52 -10.56 7.22 -4.14
C ASN A 52 -9.13 7.72 -4.04
N PHE A 53 -8.35 7.52 -5.10
CA PHE A 53 -6.98 8.04 -5.18
C PHE A 53 -6.98 9.58 -5.09
N THR A 54 -6.11 10.10 -4.23
CA THR A 54 -5.98 11.54 -3.98
C THR A 54 -4.64 12.08 -4.47
N LYS A 55 -3.52 11.42 -4.12
CA LYS A 55 -2.18 11.89 -4.50
C LYS A 55 -1.14 10.79 -4.50
N LYS A 56 -0.07 11.02 -5.26
CA LYS A 56 1.15 10.19 -5.34
C LYS A 56 2.39 11.05 -5.13
N TRP A 57 3.39 10.53 -4.41
CA TRP A 57 4.73 11.11 -4.28
C TRP A 57 5.81 10.05 -4.09
#